data_AF-A0A1I8I3Q0-F1
#
_entry.id   AF-A0A1I8I3Q0-F1
#
_cell.length_a   1.000
_cell.length_b   1.000
_cell.length_c   1.000
_cell.angle_alpha   90.00
_cell.angle_beta   90.00
_cell.angle_gamma   90.00
#
_symmetry.space_group_name_H-M   'P 1'
#
loop_
_entity.id
_entity.type
_entity.pdbx_description
1 polymer ?
#
loop_
_entity_poly.entity_id
_entity_poly.type
_entity_poly.pdbx_seq_one_letter_code
_entity_poly.pdbx_strand_id
1 'polypeptide(L)'
;ALNEQLFANLFNLLASEDSQFGDSDESLVQPIADFCLAANSLTGNCETTSSFAALPTHERPLFRALLANQSASRPFTEYLLMVFNRSEDPTALLSHSPPARDSVLQMLIDLFGHESTIGVFYTNDVHVMLEITCRLLDRSSVQCKILPPVLQLLSLFSISRRYGDLLARQSSLREVLRRLLSQEELDSNLATDCRKLLQAVSK
;
A
#
# COMPACT_ATOMS: atom_id res chain seq x y z
N ALA A 1 -2.73 24.38 3.44
CA ALA A 1 -3.38 23.47 2.47
C ALA A 1 -2.43 22.32 2.21
N LEU A 2 -2.92 21.08 2.09
CA LEU A 2 -2.09 19.94 1.68
C LEU A 2 -1.64 20.18 0.23
N ASN A 3 -0.34 20.36 0.02
CA ASN A 3 0.25 20.64 -1.29
C ASN A 3 1.58 19.92 -1.46
N GLU A 4 2.12 19.93 -2.68
CA GLU A 4 3.32 19.16 -3.04
C GLU A 4 4.53 19.64 -2.23
N GLN A 5 4.67 20.96 -2.04
CA GLN A 5 5.77 21.54 -1.27
C GLN A 5 5.77 21.11 0.20
N LEU A 6 4.59 20.98 0.81
CA LEU A 6 4.47 20.48 2.18
C LEU A 6 5.06 19.07 2.28
N PHE A 7 4.63 18.15 1.42
CA PHE A 7 5.14 16.78 1.44
C PHE A 7 6.63 16.70 1.09
N ALA A 8 7.11 17.52 0.16
CA ALA A 8 8.53 17.61 -0.15
C ALA A 8 9.35 18.06 1.07
N ASN A 9 8.87 19.06 1.82
CA ASN A 9 9.52 19.51 3.05
C ASN A 9 9.52 18.42 4.12
N LEU A 10 8.42 17.68 4.27
CA LEU A 10 8.33 16.54 5.19
C LEU A 10 9.33 15.44 4.83
N PHE A 11 9.46 15.07 3.55
CA PHE A 11 10.46 14.10 3.11
C PHE A 11 11.90 14.60 3.33
N ASN A 12 12.17 15.88 3.08
CA ASN A 12 13.49 16.46 3.37
C ASN A 12 13.82 16.43 4.87
N LEU A 13 12.82 16.61 5.74
CA LEU A 13 13.00 16.49 7.17
C LEU A 13 13.35 15.04 7.56
N LEU A 14 12.62 14.06 7.03
CA LEU A 14 12.92 12.63 7.23
C LEU A 14 14.36 12.29 6.82
N ALA A 15 14.79 12.74 5.64
CA ALA A 15 16.13 12.46 5.13
C ALA A 15 17.25 13.13 5.93
N SER A 16 16.93 14.22 6.64
CA SER A 16 17.89 14.93 7.49
C SER A 16 18.13 14.23 8.83
N GLU A 17 17.12 13.53 9.37
CA GLU A 17 17.25 12.80 10.64
C GLU A 17 18.23 11.63 10.56
N ASP A 18 18.26 10.93 9.42
CA ASP A 18 19.23 9.85 9.14
C ASP A 18 20.70 10.31 9.24
N SER A 19 20.94 11.62 9.21
CA SER A 19 22.29 12.20 9.16
C SER A 19 22.77 12.88 10.45
N GLN A 20 21.90 13.21 11.40
CA GLN A 20 22.28 14.12 12.51
C GLN A 20 21.81 13.74 13.92
N PHE A 21 20.86 12.83 14.11
CA PHE A 21 20.33 12.50 15.44
C PHE A 21 20.55 11.04 15.80
N GLY A 22 21.78 10.73 16.21
CA GLY A 22 22.03 9.56 17.05
C GLY A 22 21.56 9.87 18.48
N ASP A 23 20.76 8.99 19.07
CA ASP A 23 20.37 8.93 20.49
C ASP A 23 19.22 9.82 21.04
N SER A 24 18.39 10.47 20.21
CA SER A 24 17.13 11.05 20.72
C SER A 24 15.96 10.06 20.58
N ASP A 25 15.29 9.75 21.70
CA ASP A 25 14.10 8.88 21.82
C ASP A 25 12.87 9.33 20.97
N GLU A 26 12.94 10.48 20.28
CA GLU A 26 11.87 11.04 19.46
C GLU A 26 12.26 11.04 17.98
N SER A 27 12.02 9.93 17.27
CA SER A 27 12.12 9.89 15.81
C SER A 27 10.90 10.58 15.17
N LEU A 28 11.13 11.52 14.25
CA LEU A 28 10.05 12.15 13.49
C LEU A 28 9.53 11.27 12.34
N VAL A 29 10.18 10.13 12.08
CA VAL A 29 9.79 9.19 11.01
C VAL A 29 8.35 8.74 11.17
N GLN A 30 8.00 8.22 12.35
CA GLN A 30 6.66 7.73 12.63
C GLN A 30 5.57 8.81 12.48
N PRO A 31 5.60 9.95 13.21
CA PRO A 31 4.52 10.94 13.13
C PRO A 31 4.37 11.55 11.73
N ILE A 32 5.47 11.73 10.98
CA ILE A 32 5.41 12.22 9.60
C ILE A 32 4.82 11.16 8.67
N ALA A 33 5.23 9.89 8.79
CA ALA A 33 4.70 8.82 7.98
C ALA A 33 3.21 8.58 8.24
N ASP A 34 2.79 8.60 9.51
CA ASP A 34 1.39 8.46 9.92
C ASP A 34 0.54 9.62 9.36
N PHE A 35 1.09 10.84 9.35
CA PHE A 35 0.45 11.99 8.70
C PHE A 35 0.30 11.79 7.18
N CYS A 36 1.34 11.30 6.50
CA CYS A 36 1.29 11.02 5.06
C CYS A 36 0.24 9.95 4.72
N LEU A 37 0.15 8.89 5.52
CA LEU A 37 -0.86 7.84 5.40
C LEU A 37 -2.28 8.40 5.60
N ALA A 38 -2.49 9.16 6.67
CA ALA A 38 -3.78 9.80 6.96
C ALA A 38 -4.19 10.78 5.84
N ALA A 39 -3.25 11.58 5.34
CA ALA A 39 -3.50 12.51 4.26
C ALA A 39 -3.92 11.81 2.97
N ASN A 40 -3.29 10.67 2.61
CA ASN A 40 -3.70 9.90 1.45
C ASN A 40 -5.13 9.35 1.62
N SER A 41 -5.43 8.76 2.78
CA SER A 41 -6.76 8.24 3.10
C SER A 41 -7.85 9.30 3.00
N LEU A 42 -7.56 10.55 3.38
CA LEU A 42 -8.50 11.68 3.23
C LEU A 42 -8.73 12.06 1.77
N THR A 43 -7.69 11.98 0.93
CA THR A 43 -7.82 12.29 -0.51
C THR A 43 -8.44 11.17 -1.33
N GLY A 44 -8.31 9.91 -0.91
CA GLY A 44 -8.83 8.74 -1.62
C GLY A 44 -10.29 8.40 -1.34
N ASN A 45 -10.82 8.77 -0.17
CA ASN A 45 -12.18 8.37 0.28
C ASN A 45 -13.26 9.45 0.10
N CYS A 46 -12.92 10.60 -0.48
CA CYS A 46 -13.86 11.72 -0.62
C CYS A 46 -14.64 11.62 -1.94
N GLU A 47 -15.75 10.88 -1.94
CA GLU A 47 -16.74 10.88 -3.03
C GLU A 47 -17.55 12.21 -3.11
N THR A 48 -17.25 13.20 -2.27
CA THR A 48 -18.01 14.45 -2.15
C THR A 48 -17.18 15.69 -2.49
N THR A 49 -17.39 16.20 -3.70
CA THR A 49 -17.41 17.65 -4.05
C THR A 49 -16.26 18.57 -3.59
N SER A 50 -15.08 18.06 -3.22
CA SER A 50 -13.86 18.87 -3.05
C SER A 50 -12.87 18.56 -4.17
N SER A 51 -12.29 19.59 -4.79
CA SER A 51 -11.55 19.49 -6.05
C SER A 51 -10.26 18.64 -6.01
N PHE A 52 -9.92 18.02 -4.88
CA PHE A 52 -8.69 17.25 -4.67
C PHE A 52 -8.88 15.73 -4.75
N ALA A 53 -10.09 15.22 -4.52
CA ALA A 53 -10.38 13.79 -4.60
C ALA A 53 -10.59 13.28 -6.04
N ALA A 54 -10.72 14.21 -7.00
CA ALA A 54 -10.93 13.92 -8.41
C ALA A 54 -9.62 13.73 -9.20
N LEU A 55 -8.45 13.96 -8.58
CA LEU A 55 -7.17 13.82 -9.27
C LEU A 55 -6.75 12.34 -9.34
N PRO A 56 -6.25 11.87 -10.50
CA PRO A 56 -5.54 10.60 -10.58
C PRO A 56 -4.48 10.49 -9.49
N THR A 57 -4.27 9.29 -8.94
CA THR A 57 -3.37 9.06 -7.80
C THR A 57 -1.99 9.70 -7.98
N HIS A 58 -1.39 9.59 -9.16
CA HIS A 58 -0.07 10.15 -9.45
C HIS A 58 -0.03 11.69 -9.51
N GLU A 59 -1.18 12.35 -9.66
CA GLU A 59 -1.29 13.82 -9.66
C GLU A 59 -1.56 14.38 -8.26
N ARG A 60 -1.90 13.52 -7.29
CA ARG A 60 -2.12 13.95 -5.91
C ARG A 60 -0.80 14.50 -5.33
N PRO A 61 -0.86 15.57 -4.50
CA PRO A 61 0.34 16.27 -4.05
C PRO A 61 1.39 15.40 -3.34
N LEU A 62 0.96 14.40 -2.56
CA LEU A 62 1.85 13.45 -1.88
C LEU A 62 2.68 12.63 -2.87
N PHE A 63 2.03 12.08 -3.90
CA PHE A 63 2.70 11.23 -4.89
C PHE A 63 3.62 12.05 -5.78
N ARG A 64 3.23 13.27 -6.16
CA ARG A 64 4.10 14.18 -6.89
C ARG A 64 5.38 14.49 -6.10
N ALA A 65 5.25 14.82 -4.82
CA ALA A 65 6.40 15.09 -3.96
C ALA A 65 7.31 13.86 -3.80
N LEU A 66 6.71 12.68 -3.66
CA LEU A 66 7.41 11.40 -3.52
C LEU A 66 8.18 11.04 -4.81
N LEU A 67 7.56 11.24 -5.98
CA LEU A 67 8.21 11.02 -7.27
C LEU A 67 9.32 12.02 -7.55
N ALA A 68 9.14 13.29 -7.15
CA ALA A 68 10.13 14.34 -7.33
C ALA A 68 11.34 14.19 -6.39
N ASN A 69 11.17 13.56 -5.21
CA ASN A 69 12.19 13.50 -4.16
C ASN A 69 12.40 12.06 -3.64
N GLN A 70 12.63 11.10 -4.53
CA GLN A 70 12.71 9.67 -4.17
C GLN A 70 13.78 9.36 -3.11
N SER A 71 14.93 10.05 -3.16
CA SER A 71 15.98 9.90 -2.14
C SER A 71 15.50 10.36 -0.77
N ALA A 72 14.82 11.51 -0.71
CA ALA A 72 14.33 12.08 0.53
C ALA A 72 13.11 11.31 1.09
N SER A 73 12.31 10.69 0.21
CA SER A 73 11.17 9.87 0.64
C SER A 73 11.57 8.46 1.09
N ARG A 74 12.85 8.09 1.03
CA ARG A 74 13.32 6.74 1.36
C ARG A 74 12.94 6.30 2.79
N PRO A 75 13.12 7.10 3.85
CA PRO A 75 12.73 6.70 5.19
C PRO A 75 11.22 6.44 5.31
N PHE A 76 10.41 7.21 4.58
CA PHE A 76 8.96 6.98 4.49
C PHE A 76 8.64 5.63 3.85
N THR A 77 9.28 5.28 2.73
CA THR A 77 9.05 4.00 2.05
C THR A 77 9.52 2.79 2.86
N GLU A 78 10.63 2.93 3.60
CA GLU A 78 11.14 1.89 4.51
C GLU A 78 10.22 1.71 5.71
N TYR A 79 9.75 2.81 6.32
CA TYR A 79 8.74 2.78 7.37
C TYR A 79 7.44 2.12 6.88
N LEU A 80 6.97 2.48 5.68
CA LEU A 80 5.76 1.91 5.09
C LEU A 80 5.86 0.38 4.94
N LEU A 81 7.01 -0.12 4.47
CA LEU A 81 7.26 -1.56 4.38
C LEU A 81 7.32 -2.22 5.77
N MET A 82 7.93 -1.55 6.76
CA MET A 82 8.03 -2.04 8.13
C MET A 82 6.63 -2.21 8.77
N VAL A 83 5.77 -1.18 8.72
CA VAL A 83 4.42 -1.26 9.29
C VAL A 83 3.54 -2.25 8.52
N PHE A 84 3.72 -2.35 7.20
CA PHE A 84 3.05 -3.37 6.40
C PHE A 84 3.41 -4.79 6.85
N ASN A 85 4.70 -5.05 7.12
CA ASN A 85 5.13 -6.35 7.64
C ASN A 85 4.54 -6.67 9.03
N ARG A 86 4.32 -5.64 9.86
CA ARG A 86 3.68 -5.79 11.18
C ARG A 86 2.16 -5.96 11.11
N SER A 87 1.55 -5.74 9.95
CA SER A 87 0.09 -5.73 9.79
C SER A 87 -0.58 -4.71 10.73
N GLU A 88 0.10 -3.58 10.95
CA GLU A 88 -0.36 -2.47 11.78
C GLU A 88 -0.83 -1.33 10.90
N ASP A 89 -1.99 -0.73 11.21
CA ASP A 89 -2.44 0.52 10.61
C ASP A 89 -2.19 1.67 11.60
N PRO A 90 -1.15 2.51 11.38
CA PRO A 90 -0.82 3.59 12.30
C PRO A 90 -1.93 4.64 12.42
N THR A 91 -2.77 4.78 11.39
CA THR A 91 -3.86 5.76 11.37
C THR A 91 -5.09 5.31 12.13
N ALA A 92 -5.15 4.04 12.55
CA ALA A 92 -6.24 3.52 13.36
C ALA A 92 -6.35 4.25 14.71
N LEU A 93 -5.23 4.66 15.30
CA LEU A 93 -5.19 5.43 16.55
C LEU A 93 -5.67 6.88 16.38
N LEU A 94 -5.61 7.41 15.16
CA LEU A 94 -5.99 8.79 14.83
C LEU A 94 -7.49 8.95 14.55
N SER A 95 -8.22 7.84 14.40
CA SER A 95 -9.60 7.85 13.93
C SER A 95 -10.59 7.58 15.07
N HIS A 96 -11.57 8.47 15.28
CA HIS A 96 -12.66 8.24 16.26
C HIS A 96 -13.62 7.10 15.88
N SER A 97 -13.50 6.57 14.65
CA SER A 97 -14.20 5.40 14.12
C SER A 97 -13.19 4.62 13.27
N PRO A 98 -13.17 3.28 13.30
CA PRO A 98 -12.21 2.51 12.51
C PRO A 98 -12.31 2.90 11.03
N PRO A 99 -11.18 3.21 10.37
CA PRO A 99 -11.19 3.62 8.97
C PRO A 99 -11.82 2.51 8.10
N ALA A 100 -12.50 2.91 7.03
CA ALA A 100 -13.18 1.97 6.14
C ALA A 100 -12.20 0.99 5.46
N ARG A 101 -10.94 1.40 5.31
CA ARG A 101 -9.84 0.63 4.76
C ARG A 101 -8.57 0.89 5.54
N ASP A 102 -7.73 -0.13 5.62
CA ASP A 102 -6.37 -0.06 6.14
C ASP A 102 -5.55 0.96 5.34
N SER A 103 -5.00 1.98 6.01
CA SER A 103 -4.32 3.09 5.35
C SER A 103 -3.04 2.69 4.62
N VAL A 104 -2.34 1.67 5.16
CA VAL A 104 -1.09 1.14 4.61
C VAL A 104 -1.38 0.39 3.32
N LEU A 105 -2.35 -0.52 3.33
CA LEU A 105 -2.80 -1.22 2.13
C LEU A 105 -3.35 -0.25 1.08
N GLN A 106 -4.12 0.76 1.48
CA GLN A 106 -4.63 1.76 0.56
C GLN A 106 -3.48 2.56 -0.10
N MET A 107 -2.46 2.95 0.67
CA MET A 107 -1.25 3.59 0.15
C MET A 107 -0.51 2.70 -0.86
N LEU A 108 -0.34 1.41 -0.55
CA LEU A 108 0.31 0.47 -1.46
C LEU A 108 -0.50 0.27 -2.74
N ILE A 109 -1.83 0.10 -2.64
CA ILE A 109 -2.73 0.01 -3.80
C ILE A 109 -2.60 1.24 -4.68
N ASP A 110 -2.55 2.42 -4.07
CA ASP A 110 -2.37 3.68 -4.79
C ASP A 110 -0.99 3.75 -5.49
N LEU A 111 0.10 3.34 -4.83
CA LEU A 111 1.45 3.31 -5.40
C LEU A 111 1.60 2.29 -6.54
N PHE A 112 1.02 1.09 -6.41
CA PHE A 112 1.08 0.05 -7.45
C PHE A 112 -0.01 0.20 -8.51
N GLY A 113 -0.99 1.09 -8.29
CA GLY A 113 -2.10 1.35 -9.20
C GLY A 113 -1.73 2.12 -10.47
N HIS A 114 -0.52 2.69 -10.54
CA HIS A 114 -0.09 3.51 -11.67
C HIS A 114 1.38 3.25 -12.05
N GLU A 115 1.69 3.26 -13.35
CA GLU A 115 3.05 2.98 -13.85
C GLU A 115 4.07 4.03 -13.40
N SER A 116 3.67 5.29 -13.19
CA SER A 116 4.60 6.33 -12.72
C SER A 116 5.05 6.12 -11.28
N THR A 117 4.24 5.47 -10.44
CA THR A 117 4.49 5.26 -9.00
C THR A 117 5.04 3.87 -8.69
N ILE A 118 4.97 2.93 -9.63
CA ILE A 118 5.43 1.55 -9.43
C ILE A 118 6.95 1.41 -9.23
N GLY A 119 7.72 2.44 -9.60
CA GLY A 119 9.18 2.49 -9.50
C GLY A 119 9.71 3.04 -8.18
N VAL A 120 8.83 3.41 -7.25
CA VAL A 120 9.18 3.98 -5.95
C VAL A 120 9.92 2.97 -5.05
N PHE A 121 9.53 1.70 -5.14
CA PHE A 121 10.15 0.61 -4.40
C PHE A 121 11.23 -0.07 -5.24
N TYR A 122 12.30 -0.51 -4.57
CA TYR A 122 13.28 -1.39 -5.21
C TYR A 122 12.68 -2.79 -5.41
N THR A 123 13.20 -3.54 -6.38
CA THR A 123 12.71 -4.90 -6.68
C THR A 123 12.72 -5.79 -5.43
N ASN A 124 13.75 -5.70 -4.59
CA ASN A 124 13.84 -6.47 -3.34
C ASN A 124 12.71 -6.11 -2.35
N ASP A 125 12.36 -4.82 -2.23
CA ASP A 125 11.26 -4.39 -1.36
C ASP A 125 9.94 -4.99 -1.86
N VAL A 126 9.73 -4.99 -3.17
CA VAL A 126 8.51 -5.58 -3.77
C VAL A 126 8.46 -7.09 -3.57
N HIS A 127 9.59 -7.81 -3.61
CA HIS A 127 9.64 -9.22 -3.24
C HIS A 127 9.14 -9.44 -1.80
N VAL A 128 9.64 -8.66 -0.85
CA VAL A 128 9.23 -8.73 0.56
C VAL A 128 7.75 -8.37 0.71
N MET A 129 7.28 -7.33 0.03
CA MET A 129 5.86 -6.95 0.03
C MET A 129 4.99 -8.09 -0.46
N LEU A 130 5.36 -8.73 -1.57
CA LEU A 130 4.59 -9.81 -2.16
C LEU A 130 4.50 -11.01 -1.22
N GLU A 131 5.60 -11.38 -0.55
CA GLU A 131 5.58 -12.43 0.49
C GLU A 131 4.65 -12.07 1.65
N ILE A 132 4.69 -10.81 2.13
CA ILE A 132 3.79 -10.31 3.17
C ILE A 132 2.34 -10.38 2.69
N THR A 133 2.03 -9.92 1.48
CA THR A 133 0.68 -9.93 0.91
C THR A 133 0.14 -11.35 0.77
N CYS A 134 0.96 -12.30 0.31
CA CYS A 134 0.57 -13.71 0.23
C CYS A 134 0.29 -14.31 1.63
N ARG A 135 1.11 -13.97 2.63
CA ARG A 135 0.89 -14.39 4.03
C ARG A 135 -0.38 -13.78 4.62
N LEU A 136 -0.69 -12.52 4.30
CA LEU A 136 -1.93 -11.86 4.70
C LEU A 136 -3.14 -12.56 4.07
N LEU A 137 -3.06 -12.90 2.78
CA LEU A 137 -4.12 -13.63 2.10
C LEU A 137 -4.38 -14.99 2.75
N ASP A 138 -3.32 -15.75 3.06
CA ASP A 138 -3.46 -17.06 3.68
C ASP A 138 -4.13 -17.01 5.07
N ARG A 139 -3.86 -15.95 5.84
CA ARG A 139 -4.50 -15.72 7.15
C ARG A 139 -5.91 -15.15 7.05
N SER A 140 -6.31 -14.65 5.88
CA SER A 140 -7.59 -13.97 5.71
C SER A 140 -8.76 -14.97 5.63
N SER A 141 -9.88 -14.60 6.26
CA SER A 141 -11.17 -15.23 6.05
C SER A 141 -12.03 -14.40 5.08
N VAL A 142 -13.09 -14.99 4.52
CA VAL A 142 -14.01 -14.32 3.59
C VAL A 142 -14.73 -13.12 4.20
N GLN A 143 -14.88 -13.09 5.52
CA GLN A 143 -15.51 -12.02 6.28
C GLN A 143 -14.53 -10.91 6.68
N CYS A 144 -13.23 -11.12 6.45
CA CYS A 144 -12.20 -10.19 6.88
C CYS A 144 -12.14 -8.97 5.95
N LYS A 145 -12.20 -7.77 6.53
CA LYS A 145 -12.15 -6.49 5.78
C LYS A 145 -10.83 -6.30 5.01
N ILE A 146 -9.78 -7.03 5.38
CA ILE A 146 -8.47 -6.98 4.72
C ILE A 146 -8.43 -7.78 3.41
N LEU A 147 -9.37 -8.71 3.21
CA LEU A 147 -9.36 -9.60 2.05
C LEU A 147 -9.50 -8.84 0.71
N PRO A 148 -10.49 -7.93 0.53
CA PRO A 148 -10.60 -7.16 -0.70
C PRO A 148 -9.34 -6.35 -1.07
N PRO A 149 -8.75 -5.52 -0.17
CA PRO A 149 -7.55 -4.76 -0.53
C PRO A 149 -6.32 -5.66 -0.78
N VAL A 150 -6.18 -6.78 -0.07
CA VAL A 150 -5.11 -7.75 -0.35
C VAL A 150 -5.24 -8.35 -1.75
N LEU A 151 -6.45 -8.78 -2.15
CA LEU A 151 -6.72 -9.28 -3.50
C LEU A 151 -6.49 -8.21 -4.57
N GLN A 152 -6.86 -6.96 -4.28
CA GLN A 152 -6.60 -5.83 -5.17
C GLN A 152 -5.09 -5.61 -5.36
N LEU A 153 -4.31 -5.61 -4.29
CA LEU A 153 -2.85 -5.44 -4.36
C LEU A 153 -2.17 -6.57 -5.14
N LEU A 154 -2.56 -7.83 -4.90
CA LEU A 154 -2.08 -8.97 -5.69
C LEU A 154 -2.46 -8.84 -7.17
N SER A 155 -3.64 -8.31 -7.45
CA SER A 155 -4.10 -8.08 -8.84
C SER A 155 -3.21 -7.06 -9.53
N LEU A 156 -2.84 -5.98 -8.85
CA LEU A 156 -1.89 -4.98 -9.35
C LEU A 156 -0.50 -5.59 -9.63
N PHE A 157 0.00 -6.45 -8.75
CA PHE A 157 1.24 -7.20 -9.01
C PHE A 157 1.11 -8.10 -10.24
N SER A 158 -0.04 -8.76 -10.43
CA SER A 158 -0.26 -9.70 -11.53
C SER A 158 -0.27 -9.04 -12.92
N ILE A 159 -0.79 -7.81 -13.02
CA ILE A 159 -0.84 -7.06 -14.28
C ILE A 159 0.45 -6.27 -14.55
N SER A 160 1.28 -6.07 -13.52
CA SER A 160 2.57 -5.40 -13.66
C SER A 160 3.54 -6.24 -14.47
N ARG A 161 4.06 -5.67 -15.57
CA ARG A 161 5.13 -6.31 -16.37
C ARG A 161 6.40 -6.55 -15.56
N ARG A 162 6.60 -5.83 -14.45
CA ARG A 162 7.80 -5.95 -13.61
C ARG A 162 7.69 -7.08 -12.58
N TYR A 163 6.48 -7.38 -12.12
CA TYR A 163 6.25 -8.21 -10.93
C TYR A 163 5.36 -9.44 -11.19
N GLY A 164 4.73 -9.56 -12.37
CA GLY A 164 3.90 -10.71 -12.71
C GLY A 164 4.63 -12.05 -12.57
N ASP A 165 5.88 -12.12 -13.03
CA ASP A 165 6.72 -13.32 -12.91
C ASP A 165 7.06 -13.66 -11.45
N LEU A 166 7.21 -12.64 -10.59
CA LEU A 166 7.45 -12.84 -9.16
C LEU A 166 6.23 -13.43 -8.47
N LEU A 167 5.05 -12.97 -8.84
CA LEU A 167 3.78 -13.50 -8.34
C LEU A 167 3.54 -14.94 -8.80
N ALA A 168 3.82 -15.25 -10.08
CA ALA A 168 3.63 -16.59 -10.65
C ALA A 168 4.50 -17.66 -9.95
N ARG A 169 5.63 -17.26 -9.37
CA ARG A 169 6.53 -18.15 -8.60
C ARG A 169 6.00 -18.50 -7.20
N GLN A 170 4.95 -17.84 -6.70
CA GLN A 170 4.37 -18.14 -5.40
C GLN A 170 3.49 -19.40 -5.47
N SER A 171 4.09 -20.55 -5.16
CA SER A 171 3.41 -21.86 -5.24
C SER A 171 2.20 -21.96 -4.30
N SER A 172 2.29 -21.41 -3.10
CA SER A 172 1.23 -21.44 -2.08
C SER A 172 0.00 -20.61 -2.47
N LEU A 173 0.19 -19.56 -3.29
CA LEU A 173 -0.89 -18.66 -3.68
C LEU A 173 -2.02 -19.40 -4.41
N ARG A 174 -1.69 -20.40 -5.23
CA ARG A 174 -2.67 -21.22 -5.95
C ARG A 174 -3.59 -22.00 -4.99
N GLU A 175 -3.02 -22.54 -3.92
CA GLU A 175 -3.77 -23.31 -2.93
C GLU A 175 -4.69 -22.42 -2.11
N VAL A 176 -4.19 -21.26 -1.68
CA VAL A 176 -4.97 -20.27 -0.94
C VAL A 176 -6.14 -19.75 -1.77
N LEU A 177 -5.93 -19.40 -3.04
CA LEU A 177 -6.99 -18.93 -3.93
C LEU A 177 -8.06 -20.00 -4.17
N ARG A 178 -7.69 -21.27 -4.34
CA ARG A 178 -8.65 -22.38 -4.46
C ARG A 178 -9.45 -22.59 -3.18
N ARG A 179 -8.79 -22.51 -2.02
CA ARG A 179 -9.44 -22.59 -0.70
C ARG A 179 -10.46 -21.47 -0.50
N LEU A 180 -10.16 -20.25 -0.93
CA LEU A 180 -11.10 -19.13 -0.88
C LEU A 180 -12.29 -19.35 -1.84
N LEU A 181 -12.03 -19.79 -3.06
CA LEU A 181 -13.07 -20.06 -4.07
C LEU A 181 -14.03 -21.19 -3.68
N SER A 182 -13.63 -22.09 -2.78
CA SER A 182 -14.51 -23.15 -2.27
C SER A 182 -15.41 -22.70 -1.11
N GLN A 183 -15.25 -21.46 -0.61
CA GLN A 183 -16.10 -20.93 0.47
C GLN A 183 -17.41 -20.38 -0.12
N GLU A 184 -18.54 -20.85 0.41
CA GLU A 184 -19.87 -20.45 -0.07
C GLU A 184 -20.20 -18.97 0.19
N GLU A 185 -19.62 -18.39 1.25
CA GLU A 185 -19.84 -17.00 1.66
C GLU A 185 -19.02 -15.98 0.85
N LEU A 186 -18.17 -16.43 -0.10
CA LEU A 186 -17.32 -15.53 -0.86
C LEU A 186 -18.14 -14.68 -1.85
N ASP A 187 -18.01 -13.35 -1.72
CA ASP A 187 -18.66 -12.42 -2.65
C ASP A 187 -18.29 -12.69 -4.12
N SER A 188 -19.26 -12.47 -5.01
CA SER A 188 -19.14 -12.74 -6.45
C SER A 188 -18.02 -11.95 -7.14
N ASN A 189 -17.74 -10.72 -6.70
CA ASN A 189 -16.66 -9.91 -7.25
C ASN A 189 -15.31 -10.45 -6.78
N LEU A 190 -15.18 -10.73 -5.47
CA LEU A 190 -13.97 -11.33 -4.91
C LEU A 190 -13.67 -12.70 -5.52
N ALA A 191 -14.69 -13.52 -5.77
CA ALA A 191 -14.54 -14.79 -6.48
C ALA A 191 -14.04 -14.59 -7.92
N THR A 192 -14.49 -13.53 -8.59
CA THR A 192 -14.01 -13.18 -9.94
C THR A 192 -12.55 -12.74 -9.91
N ASP A 193 -12.14 -11.95 -8.93
CA ASP A 193 -10.75 -11.52 -8.75
C ASP A 193 -9.84 -12.70 -8.42
N CYS A 194 -10.26 -13.60 -7.53
CA CYS A 194 -9.56 -14.85 -7.23
C CYS A 194 -9.35 -15.71 -8.49
N ARG A 195 -10.35 -15.82 -9.37
CA ARG A 195 -10.22 -16.56 -10.63
C ARG A 195 -9.22 -15.91 -11.59
N LYS A 196 -9.25 -14.59 -11.73
CA LYS A 196 -8.29 -13.84 -12.56
C LYS A 196 -6.86 -14.02 -12.05
N LEU A 197 -6.66 -13.89 -10.74
CA LEU A 197 -5.38 -14.14 -10.10
C LEU A 197 -4.91 -15.58 -10.32
N LEU A 198 -5.80 -16.57 -10.13
CA LEU A 198 -5.47 -17.97 -10.34
C LEU A 198 -5.02 -18.24 -11.78
N GLN A 199 -5.64 -17.60 -12.77
CA GLN A 199 -5.22 -17.67 -14.17
C GLN A 199 -3.85 -17.02 -14.38
N ALA A 200 -3.59 -15.87 -13.75
CA ALA A 200 -2.31 -15.16 -13.87
C ALA A 200 -1.15 -15.98 -13.31
N VAL A 201 -1.35 -16.65 -12.18
CA VAL A 201 -0.29 -17.45 -11.54
C VAL A 201 -0.16 -18.87 -12.10
N SER A 202 -1.05 -19.30 -13.00
CA SER A 202 -1.02 -20.64 -13.61
C SER A 202 -0.32 -20.69 -14.98
N LYS A 203 0.07 -19.52 -15.51
CA LYS A 203 0.92 -19.40 -16.70
C LYS A 203 2.36 -19.75 -16.34
#